data_AF-A0A968NZB2-F1
#
_entry.id   AF-A0A968NZB2-F1
#
_cell.length_a   1.000
_cell.length_b   1.000
_cell.length_c   1.000
_cell.angle_alpha   90.00
_cell.angle_beta   90.00
_cell.angle_gamma   90.00
#
_symmetry.space_group_name_H-M   'P 1'
#
loop_
_entity.id
_entity.type
_entity.pdbx_description
1 polymer ?
#
loop_
_entity_poly.entity_id
_entity_poly.type
_entity_poly.pdbx_seq_one_letter_code
_entity_poly.pdbx_strand_id
1 'polypeptide(L)'
;YSEFVSGNKPTYFVGLEFSTALDSSAKRAADAESRVKVAKSSNDLQSVRLDLEKNIALIERKMEAAFVVATGAIEAEKFRSRTVREQEVEYRQGRLALRDLLQTYRLYFDAQSRKVRAIGDYHIALNELAAERDELVK
;
A
#
# COMPACT_ATOMS: atom_id res chain seq x y z
N TYR A 1 -18.97 54.10 -70.46
CA TYR A 1 -18.25 54.98 -69.52
C TYR A 1 -18.73 54.60 -68.11
N SER A 2 -18.09 53.64 -67.42
CA SER A 2 -16.82 53.80 -66.68
C SER A 2 -17.04 54.78 -65.53
N GLU A 3 -16.82 54.53 -64.23
CA GLU A 3 -16.17 53.49 -63.43
C GLU A 3 -16.52 53.92 -62.00
N PHE A 4 -17.44 53.24 -61.31
CA PHE A 4 -17.74 53.53 -59.89
C PHE A 4 -17.88 52.22 -59.10
N VAL A 5 -16.95 51.31 -59.33
CA VAL A 5 -16.71 50.17 -58.46
C VAL A 5 -15.24 50.24 -58.06
N SER A 6 -14.93 51.17 -57.15
CA SER A 6 -13.69 51.11 -56.38
C SER A 6 -13.80 49.88 -55.48
N GLY A 7 -13.47 48.71 -56.05
CA GLY A 7 -13.38 47.46 -55.33
C GLY A 7 -12.41 47.63 -54.18
N ASN A 8 -12.95 47.61 -52.97
CA ASN A 8 -12.19 47.47 -51.74
C ASN A 8 -11.52 46.10 -51.77
N LYS A 9 -10.34 45.98 -52.39
CA LYS A 9 -9.58 44.73 -52.43
C LYS A 9 -8.92 44.54 -51.06
N PRO A 10 -9.32 43.52 -50.26
CA PRO A 10 -8.64 43.24 -49.01
C PRO A 10 -7.23 42.75 -49.34
N THR A 11 -6.22 43.36 -48.75
CA THR A 11 -4.83 42.92 -48.89
C THR A 11 -4.61 41.76 -47.94
N TYR A 12 -4.63 40.53 -48.46
CA TYR A 12 -4.33 39.33 -47.69
C TYR A 12 -2.81 39.13 -47.67
N PHE A 13 -2.20 39.37 -46.51
CA PHE A 13 -0.80 39.06 -46.27
C PHE A 13 -0.68 37.62 -45.74
N VAL A 14 -0.12 36.74 -46.55
CA VAL A 14 0.33 35.41 -46.11
C VAL A 14 1.85 35.47 -46.06
N GLY A 15 2.41 35.44 -44.85
CA GLY A 15 3.85 35.44 -44.62
C GLY A 15 4.22 34.30 -43.68
N LEU A 16 5.36 33.67 -43.94
CA LEU A 16 5.97 32.72 -43.00
C LEU A 16 7.08 33.46 -42.26
N GLU A 17 6.90 33.64 -40.95
CA GLU A 17 7.93 34.22 -40.09
C GLU A 17 8.84 33.11 -39.56
N PHE A 18 10.11 33.14 -39.95
CA PHE A 18 11.14 32.24 -39.43
C PHE A 18 12.00 33.01 -38.43
N SER A 19 11.83 32.73 -37.15
CA SER A 19 12.71 33.22 -36.10
C SER A 19 13.67 32.10 -35.67
N THR A 20 14.97 32.40 -35.65
CA THR A 20 16.00 31.50 -35.09
C THR A 20 16.90 32.29 -34.17
N ALA A 21 16.98 31.86 -32.91
CA ALA A 21 17.89 32.47 -31.94
C ALA A 21 19.29 31.89 -32.14
N LEU A 22 20.20 32.69 -32.71
CA LEU A 22 21.62 32.38 -32.82
C LEU A 22 22.30 32.76 -31.48
N ASP A 23 22.82 31.75 -30.77
CA ASP A 23 23.53 31.81 -29.48
C ASP A 23 23.06 32.90 -28.49
N SER A 24 21.94 32.65 -27.80
CA SER A 24 21.48 33.49 -26.69
C SER A 24 21.84 32.88 -25.33
N SER A 25 22.28 33.73 -24.40
CA SER A 25 22.53 33.34 -22.99
C SER A 25 21.27 32.76 -22.33
N ALA A 26 20.09 33.26 -22.71
CA ALA A 26 18.80 32.75 -22.24
C ALA A 26 18.53 31.31 -22.71
N LYS A 27 18.85 30.96 -23.97
CA LYS A 27 18.70 29.58 -24.47
C LYS A 27 19.67 28.64 -23.77
N ARG A 28 20.92 29.05 -23.55
CA ARG A 28 21.90 28.27 -22.76
C ARG A 28 21.45 28.05 -21.31
N ALA A 29 20.84 29.05 -20.68
CA ALA A 29 20.28 28.93 -19.35
C ALA A 29 19.09 27.96 -19.31
N ALA A 30 18.16 28.05 -20.26
CA ALA A 30 17.03 27.12 -20.38
C ALA A 30 17.49 25.67 -20.65
N ASP A 31 18.51 25.48 -21.49
CA ASP A 31 19.11 24.17 -21.74
C ASP A 31 19.77 23.62 -20.47
N ALA A 32 20.49 24.44 -19.71
CA ALA A 32 21.07 24.03 -18.44
C ALA A 32 19.99 23.69 -17.40
N GLU A 33 18.94 24.48 -17.29
CA GLU A 33 17.82 24.22 -16.39
C GLU A 33 17.08 22.93 -16.75
N SER A 34 16.86 22.67 -18.05
CA SER A 34 16.24 21.42 -18.50
C SER A 34 17.09 20.20 -18.13
N ARG A 35 18.42 20.29 -18.26
CA ARG A 35 19.35 19.21 -17.84
C ARG A 35 19.29 18.96 -16.35
N VAL A 36 19.28 20.03 -15.53
CA VAL A 36 19.14 19.91 -14.07
C VAL A 36 17.79 19.30 -13.71
N LYS A 37 16.71 19.70 -14.39
CA LYS A 37 15.36 19.14 -14.17
C LYS A 37 15.31 17.66 -14.50
N VAL A 38 15.92 17.23 -15.61
CA VAL A 38 16.01 15.81 -15.97
C VAL A 38 16.82 15.03 -14.91
N ALA A 39 17.99 15.54 -14.52
CA ALA A 39 18.83 14.92 -13.49
C ALA A 39 18.11 14.82 -12.14
N LYS A 40 17.36 15.86 -11.76
CA LYS A 40 16.52 15.84 -10.56
C LYS A 40 15.43 14.78 -10.67
N SER A 41 14.70 14.75 -11.78
CA SER A 41 13.63 13.77 -12.00
C SER A 41 14.11 12.32 -11.99
N SER A 42 15.32 12.05 -12.50
CA SER A 42 15.92 10.72 -12.43
C SER A 42 16.29 10.33 -11.00
N ASN A 43 16.77 11.29 -10.21
CA ASN A 43 17.11 11.07 -8.80
C ASN A 43 15.84 10.84 -7.97
N ASP A 44 14.79 11.64 -8.20
CA ASP A 44 13.49 11.50 -7.55
C ASP A 44 12.86 10.13 -7.89
N LEU A 45 12.97 9.68 -9.14
CA LEU A 45 12.52 8.36 -9.55
C LEU A 45 13.32 7.25 -8.85
N GLN A 46 14.63 7.40 -8.71
CA GLN A 46 15.47 6.44 -8.01
C GLN A 46 15.11 6.38 -6.51
N SER A 47 14.88 7.52 -5.86
CA SER A 47 14.46 7.52 -4.45
C SER A 47 13.10 6.85 -4.25
N VAL A 48 12.13 7.16 -5.12
CA VAL A 48 10.79 6.54 -5.06
C VAL A 48 10.88 5.02 -5.22
N ARG A 49 11.73 4.51 -6.13
CA ARG A 49 11.95 3.06 -6.28
C ARG A 49 12.52 2.43 -5.02
N LEU A 50 13.55 3.03 -4.43
CA LEU A 50 14.17 2.51 -3.21
C LEU A 50 13.19 2.52 -2.02
N ASP A 51 12.36 3.55 -1.93
CA ASP A 51 11.36 3.64 -0.87
C ASP A 51 10.24 2.62 -1.05
N LEU A 52 9.80 2.38 -2.29
CA LEU A 52 8.85 1.31 -2.62
C LEU A 52 9.40 -0.07 -2.22
N GLU A 53 10.64 -0.39 -2.60
CA GLU A 53 11.29 -1.67 -2.26
C GLU A 53 11.38 -1.88 -0.75
N LYS A 54 11.74 -0.83 0.00
CA LYS A 54 11.78 -0.88 1.47
C LYS A 54 10.39 -1.09 2.07
N ASN A 55 9.37 -0.40 1.56
CA ASN A 55 8.01 -0.50 2.05
C ASN A 55 7.44 -1.91 1.82
N ILE A 56 7.64 -2.47 0.63
CA ILE A 56 7.25 -3.86 0.32
C ILE A 56 7.94 -4.82 1.29
N ALA A 57 9.26 -4.73 1.46
CA ALA A 57 10.00 -5.61 2.36
C ALA A 57 9.55 -5.48 3.83
N LEU A 58 9.15 -4.29 4.26
CA LEU A 58 8.61 -4.07 5.61
C LEU A 58 7.23 -4.70 5.79
N ILE A 59 6.36 -4.58 4.80
CA ILE A 59 5.01 -5.16 4.83
C ILE A 59 5.05 -6.67 4.71
N GLU A 60 5.97 -7.24 3.93
CA GLU A 60 6.24 -8.68 3.89
C GLU A 60 6.60 -9.22 5.27
N ARG A 61 7.53 -8.57 5.98
CA ARG A 61 7.90 -8.97 7.36
C ARG A 61 6.72 -8.84 8.32
N LYS A 62 5.88 -7.81 8.16
CA LYS A 62 4.66 -7.62 8.97
C LYS A 62 3.68 -8.77 8.74
N MET A 63 3.48 -9.17 7.48
CA MET A 63 2.62 -10.29 7.09
C MET A 63 3.15 -11.61 7.67
N GLU A 64 4.45 -11.88 7.54
CA GLU A 64 5.09 -13.07 8.12
C GLU A 64 4.95 -13.11 9.64
N ALA A 65 5.18 -12.00 10.33
CA ALA A 65 5.00 -11.90 11.77
C ALA A 65 3.54 -12.17 12.17
N ALA A 66 2.57 -11.57 11.45
CA ALA A 66 1.15 -11.80 11.69
C ALA A 66 0.75 -13.27 11.46
N PHE A 67 1.33 -13.93 10.45
CA PHE A 67 1.12 -15.36 10.20
C PHE A 67 1.60 -16.23 11.37
N VAL A 68 2.80 -15.97 11.89
CA VAL A 68 3.35 -16.70 13.04
C VAL A 68 2.48 -16.48 14.28
N VAL A 69 2.01 -15.25 14.51
CA VAL A 69 1.09 -14.95 15.63
C VAL A 69 -0.25 -15.66 15.46
N ALA A 70 -0.81 -15.68 14.26
CA ALA A 70 -2.08 -16.36 13.96
C ALA A 70 -1.99 -17.86 14.18
N THR A 71 -0.94 -18.51 13.66
CA THR A 71 -0.70 -19.95 13.85
C THR A 71 -0.48 -20.30 15.31
N GLY A 72 0.33 -19.53 16.04
CA GLY A 72 0.51 -19.71 17.49
C GLY A 72 -0.79 -19.54 18.27
N ALA A 73 -1.65 -18.57 17.90
CA ALA A 73 -2.94 -18.36 18.53
C ALA A 73 -3.93 -19.50 18.26
N ILE A 74 -3.92 -20.08 17.04
CA ILE A 74 -4.68 -21.28 16.69
C ILE A 74 -4.27 -22.46 17.58
N GLU A 75 -2.98 -22.70 17.73
CA GLU A 75 -2.48 -23.79 18.57
C GLU A 75 -2.81 -23.58 20.05
N ALA A 76 -2.62 -22.35 20.55
CA ALA A 76 -2.95 -22.01 21.93
C ALA A 76 -4.43 -22.27 22.25
N GLU A 77 -5.35 -21.87 21.36
CA GLU A 77 -6.77 -22.15 21.53
C GLU A 77 -7.06 -23.66 21.54
N LYS A 78 -6.42 -24.43 20.65
CA LYS A 78 -6.55 -25.90 20.62
C LYS A 78 -6.11 -26.55 21.92
N PHE A 79 -4.99 -26.11 22.51
CA PHE A 79 -4.55 -26.62 23.81
C PHE A 79 -5.53 -26.25 24.92
N ARG A 80 -6.00 -25.00 24.96
CA ARG A 80 -6.99 -24.56 25.95
C ARG A 80 -8.31 -25.32 25.84
N SER A 81 -8.77 -25.60 24.61
CA SER A 81 -9.96 -26.42 24.34
C SER A 81 -9.83 -27.82 24.95
N ARG A 82 -8.66 -28.45 24.81
CA ARG A 82 -8.39 -29.76 25.42
C ARG A 82 -8.41 -29.69 26.94
N THR A 83 -7.73 -28.71 27.53
CA THR A 83 -7.70 -28.50 28.99
C THR A 83 -9.11 -28.30 29.56
N VAL A 84 -9.98 -27.53 28.89
CA VAL A 84 -11.39 -27.39 29.32
C VAL A 84 -12.07 -28.75 29.37
N ARG A 85 -11.96 -29.58 28.32
CA ARG A 85 -12.61 -30.90 28.26
C ARG A 85 -12.11 -31.84 29.35
N GLU A 86 -10.81 -31.83 29.63
CA GLU A 86 -10.21 -32.65 30.69
C GLU A 86 -10.72 -32.20 32.07
N GLN A 87 -10.72 -30.89 32.34
CA GLN A 87 -11.18 -30.34 33.61
C GLN A 87 -12.70 -30.46 33.81
N GLU A 88 -13.50 -30.43 32.74
CA GLU A 88 -14.93 -30.76 32.83
C GLU A 88 -15.14 -32.19 33.35
N VAL A 89 -14.32 -33.14 32.90
CA VAL A 89 -14.40 -34.53 33.37
C VAL A 89 -14.02 -34.62 34.84
N GLU A 90 -12.94 -33.95 35.27
CA GLU A 90 -12.53 -33.91 36.67
C GLU A 90 -13.57 -33.25 37.58
N TYR A 91 -14.18 -32.16 37.12
CA TYR A 91 -15.26 -31.47 37.82
C TYR A 91 -16.49 -32.38 38.00
N ARG A 92 -16.90 -33.09 36.94
CA ARG A 92 -18.01 -34.06 37.03
C ARG A 92 -17.73 -35.20 38.01
N GLN A 93 -16.46 -35.53 38.24
CA GLN A 93 -16.02 -36.51 39.23
C GLN A 93 -15.88 -35.91 40.64
N GLY A 94 -16.13 -34.61 40.83
CA GLY A 94 -15.98 -33.92 42.11
C GLY A 94 -14.52 -33.66 42.52
N ARG A 95 -13.57 -33.81 41.60
CA ARG A 95 -12.12 -33.68 41.87
C ARG A 95 -11.59 -32.26 41.66
N LEU A 96 -12.38 -31.39 41.03
CA LEU A 96 -12.04 -30.01 40.71
C LEU A 96 -13.12 -29.08 41.28
N ALA A 97 -12.72 -27.92 41.80
CA ALA A 97 -13.69 -26.91 42.24
C ALA A 97 -14.29 -26.16 41.04
N LEU A 98 -15.57 -25.77 41.13
CA LEU A 98 -16.25 -25.00 40.08
C LEU A 98 -15.51 -23.71 39.71
N ARG A 99 -14.90 -23.04 40.70
CA ARG A 99 -14.12 -21.82 40.49
C ARG A 99 -12.97 -22.05 39.50
N ASP A 100 -12.26 -23.16 39.61
CA ASP A 100 -11.11 -23.47 38.77
C ASP A 100 -11.57 -23.78 37.34
N LEU A 101 -12.67 -24.53 37.20
CA LEU A 101 -13.29 -24.77 35.90
C LEU A 101 -13.71 -23.46 35.20
N LEU A 102 -14.35 -22.53 35.93
CA LEU A 102 -14.73 -21.21 35.41
C LEU A 102 -13.52 -20.39 34.94
N GLN A 103 -12.41 -20.45 35.68
CA GLN A 103 -11.17 -19.79 35.29
C GLN A 103 -10.61 -20.38 33.99
N THR A 104 -10.65 -21.70 33.82
CA THR A 104 -10.19 -22.36 32.60
C THR A 104 -11.06 -22.02 31.39
N TYR A 105 -12.38 -21.95 31.56
CA TYR A 105 -13.28 -21.45 30.51
C TYR A 105 -12.95 -20.02 30.10
N ARG A 106 -12.71 -19.12 31.07
CA ARG A 106 -12.30 -17.74 30.77
C ARG A 106 -11.04 -17.71 29.92
N LEU A 107 -10.00 -18.46 30.30
CA LEU A 107 -8.74 -18.53 29.54
C LEU A 107 -8.95 -19.10 28.13
N TYR A 108 -9.85 -20.07 27.97
CA TYR A 108 -10.23 -20.60 26.67
C TYR A 108 -10.93 -19.56 25.79
N PHE A 109 -11.92 -18.82 26.32
CA PHE A 109 -12.61 -17.76 25.56
C PHE A 109 -11.69 -16.59 25.22
N ASP A 110 -10.75 -16.24 26.11
CA ASP A 110 -9.71 -15.27 25.83
C ASP A 110 -8.82 -15.74 24.67
N ALA A 111 -8.42 -17.02 24.67
CA ALA A 111 -7.64 -17.60 23.57
C ALA A 111 -8.42 -17.64 22.24
N GLN A 112 -9.71 -17.96 22.29
CA GLN A 112 -10.59 -17.95 21.11
C GLN A 112 -10.70 -16.54 20.52
N SER A 113 -10.89 -15.53 21.37
CA SER A 113 -10.95 -14.13 20.94
C SER A 113 -9.63 -13.68 20.32
N ARG A 114 -8.48 -14.07 20.91
CA ARG A 114 -7.15 -13.78 20.35
C ARG A 114 -6.92 -14.47 19.02
N LYS A 115 -7.34 -15.73 18.86
CA LYS A 115 -7.25 -16.46 17.59
C LYS A 115 -7.98 -15.71 16.47
N VAL A 116 -9.23 -15.30 16.71
CA VAL A 116 -10.03 -14.59 15.70
C VAL A 116 -9.37 -13.27 15.30
N ARG A 117 -8.88 -12.49 16.27
CA ARG A 117 -8.16 -11.24 15.99
C ARG A 117 -6.89 -11.48 15.20
N ALA A 118 -6.05 -12.42 15.63
CA ALA A 118 -4.79 -12.71 14.96
C ALA A 118 -4.97 -13.19 13.52
N ILE A 119 -5.99 -13.99 13.25
CA ILE A 119 -6.36 -14.39 11.88
C ILE A 119 -6.81 -13.17 11.07
N GLY A 120 -7.64 -12.30 11.65
CA GLY A 120 -8.05 -11.05 11.01
C GLY A 120 -6.87 -10.14 10.68
N ASP A 121 -5.96 -9.93 11.63
CA ASP A 121 -4.75 -9.12 11.47
C ASP A 121 -3.83 -9.68 10.37
N TYR A 122 -3.71 -11.00 10.28
CA TYR A 122 -3.00 -11.67 9.19
C TYR A 122 -3.63 -11.39 7.82
N HIS A 123 -4.96 -11.51 7.70
CA HIS A 123 -5.65 -11.21 6.44
C HIS A 123 -5.56 -9.72 6.06
N ILE A 124 -5.59 -8.81 7.04
CA ILE A 124 -5.34 -7.39 6.79
C ILE A 124 -3.93 -7.20 6.24
N ALA A 125 -2.91 -7.78 6.87
CA ALA A 125 -1.53 -7.67 6.40
C ALA A 125 -1.32 -8.28 5.01
N LEU A 126 -2.03 -9.37 4.70
CA LEU A 126 -2.01 -9.99 3.36
C LEU A 126 -2.62 -9.07 2.30
N ASN A 127 -3.74 -8.41 2.62
CA ASN A 127 -4.36 -7.42 1.73
C ASN A 127 -3.51 -6.16 1.56
N GLU A 128 -2.84 -5.69 2.63
CA GLU A 128 -1.88 -4.59 2.55
C GLU A 128 -0.72 -4.93 1.60
N LEU A 129 -0.18 -6.15 1.68
CA LEU A 129 0.87 -6.61 0.77
C LEU A 129 0.38 -6.68 -0.69
N ALA A 130 -0.82 -7.21 -0.91
CA ALA A 130 -1.42 -7.25 -2.24
C ALA A 130 -1.68 -5.84 -2.79
N ALA A 131 -2.05 -4.88 -1.95
CA ALA A 131 -2.25 -3.48 -2.33
C ALA A 131 -0.95 -2.84 -2.83
N GLU A 132 0.15 -3.02 -2.09
CA GLU A 132 1.46 -2.46 -2.47
C GLU A 132 2.07 -3.12 -3.71
N ARG A 133 1.67 -4.36 -4.00
CA ARG A 133 2.05 -5.06 -5.24
C ARG A 133 1.10 -4.76 -6.41
N ASP A 134 0.07 -3.95 -6.18
CA ASP A 134 -0.97 -3.61 -7.17
C ASP A 134 -1.73 -4.85 -7.69
N GLU A 135 -1.87 -5.88 -6.84
CA GLU A 135 -2.52 -7.16 -7.16
C GLU A 135 -4.03 -7.17 -6.83
N LEU A 136 -4.56 -6.08 -6.26
CA LEU A 136 -5.95 -6.01 -5.76
C LEU A 136 -7.02 -5.84 -6.86
N VAL A 137 -6.64 -5.50 -8.09
CA VAL A 137 -7.58 -5.37 -9.22
C VAL A 137 -7.11 -6.27 -10.37
N LYS A 138 -7.93 -7.24 -10.75
CA LYS A 138 -7.78 -8.05 -11.96
C LYS A 138 -8.91 -7.78 -12.93
#